data_AF-A0A8E7AZI6-F1
#
_entry.id   AF-A0A8E7AZI6-F1
#
_cell.length_a   1.000
_cell.length_b   1.000
_cell.length_c   1.000
_cell.angle_alpha   90.00
_cell.angle_beta   90.00
_cell.angle_gamma   90.00
#
_symmetry.space_group_name_H-M   'P 1'
#
loop_
_entity.id
_entity.type
_entity.pdbx_description
1 polymer ?
#
loop_
_entity_poly.entity_id
_entity_poly.type
_entity_poly.pdbx_seq_one_letter_code
_entity_poly.pdbx_strand_id
1 'polypeptide(L)'
;MQEQNQQIISDFLEHSEELSDDIMLEVEKMLGVTPFIFSVMQERTDTFVLSTLADCKTGRPNHLSPKIAELVAIAAAAGAGAENCLKVHINTAQKEGATRDEIFDTIMIAALIGKTKILASALRLLPEKE
;
A
#
# COMPACT_ATOMS: atom_id res chain seq x y z
N MET A 1 -4.21 -19.86 -23.86
CA MET A 1 -3.06 -18.94 -23.98
C MET A 1 -2.13 -19.51 -25.04
N GLN A 2 -1.41 -18.69 -25.82
CA GLN A 2 -0.44 -19.21 -26.80
C GLN A 2 0.67 -19.98 -26.06
N GLU A 3 1.21 -21.04 -26.68
CA GLU A 3 2.25 -21.91 -26.08
C GLU A 3 3.48 -21.12 -25.63
N GLN A 4 3.93 -20.15 -26.45
CA GLN A 4 5.01 -19.23 -26.09
C GLN A 4 4.72 -18.47 -24.79
N ASN A 5 3.50 -17.99 -24.59
CA ASN A 5 3.12 -17.28 -23.37
C ASN A 5 3.00 -18.24 -22.17
N GLN A 6 2.71 -19.53 -22.39
CA GLN A 6 2.75 -20.54 -21.32
C GLN A 6 4.19 -20.77 -20.86
N GLN A 7 5.14 -20.82 -21.79
CA GLN A 7 6.55 -20.96 -21.46
C GLN A 7 7.06 -19.76 -20.66
N ILE A 8 6.74 -18.53 -21.08
CA ILE A 8 7.14 -17.31 -20.34
C ILE A 8 6.66 -17.35 -18.88
N ILE A 9 5.41 -17.79 -18.65
CA ILE A 9 4.87 -17.89 -17.30
C ILE A 9 5.57 -19.02 -16.52
N SER A 10 5.83 -20.17 -17.14
CA SER A 10 6.56 -21.27 -16.50
C SER A 10 7.95 -20.80 -16.06
N ASP A 11 8.70 -20.19 -16.97
CA ASP A 11 10.06 -19.69 -16.72
C ASP A 11 10.07 -18.66 -15.57
N PHE A 12 9.08 -17.77 -15.52
CA PHE A 12 8.94 -16.82 -14.42
C PHE A 12 8.65 -17.50 -13.07
N LEU A 13 7.73 -18.46 -13.04
CA LEU A 13 7.31 -19.14 -11.82
C LEU A 13 8.37 -20.11 -11.29
N GLU A 14 9.23 -20.67 -12.15
CA GLU A 14 10.38 -21.48 -11.77
C GLU A 14 11.37 -20.71 -10.87
N HIS A 15 11.42 -19.38 -10.98
CA HIS A 15 12.29 -18.51 -10.17
C HIS A 15 11.54 -17.84 -9.00
N SER A 16 10.33 -18.30 -8.68
CA SER A 16 9.49 -17.64 -7.66
C SER A 16 10.09 -17.66 -6.25
N GLU A 17 10.87 -18.68 -5.88
CA GLU A 17 11.54 -18.72 -4.57
C GLU A 17 12.66 -17.67 -4.48
N GLU A 18 13.55 -17.59 -5.48
CA GLU A 18 14.62 -16.60 -5.54
C GLU A 18 14.06 -15.17 -5.56
N LEU A 19 13.05 -14.91 -6.39
CA LEU A 19 12.37 -13.63 -6.45
C LEU A 19 11.69 -13.27 -5.12
N SER A 20 11.12 -14.26 -4.44
CA SER A 20 10.47 -14.07 -3.14
C SER A 20 11.47 -13.58 -2.09
N ASP A 21 12.66 -14.15 -2.03
CA ASP A 21 13.71 -13.74 -1.09
C ASP A 21 14.20 -12.31 -1.38
N ASP A 22 14.46 -12.00 -2.66
CA ASP A 22 14.88 -10.66 -3.08
C ASP A 22 13.81 -9.59 -2.75
N ILE A 23 12.54 -9.89 -3.02
CA ILE A 23 11.42 -9.00 -2.71
C ILE A 23 11.37 -8.69 -1.21
N MET A 24 11.56 -9.69 -0.34
CA MET A 24 11.54 -9.45 1.10
C MET A 24 12.66 -8.52 1.57
N LEU A 25 13.86 -8.71 1.03
CA LEU A 25 15.00 -7.85 1.34
C LEU A 25 14.76 -6.41 0.87
N GLU A 26 14.22 -6.23 -0.34
CA GLU A 26 13.89 -4.91 -0.87
C GLU A 26 12.81 -4.22 -0.04
N VAL A 27 11.76 -4.94 0.34
CA VAL A 27 10.65 -4.42 1.14
C VAL A 27 11.12 -4.04 2.54
N GLU A 28 11.93 -4.87 3.18
CA GLU A 28 12.52 -4.54 4.48
C GLU A 28 13.41 -3.30 4.37
N LYS A 29 14.22 -3.17 3.32
CA LYS A 29 15.02 -1.96 3.09
C LYS A 29 14.15 -0.71 2.89
N MET A 30 13.04 -0.85 2.16
CA MET A 30 12.12 0.25 1.86
C MET A 30 11.36 0.70 3.10
N LEU A 31 10.71 -0.22 3.82
CA LEU A 31 9.82 0.08 4.93
C LEU A 31 10.57 0.12 6.28
N GLY A 32 11.77 -0.47 6.34
CA GLY A 32 12.54 -0.77 7.55
C GLY A 32 11.93 -1.84 8.44
N VAL A 33 10.95 -2.57 7.92
CA VAL A 33 10.37 -3.75 8.55
C VAL A 33 9.79 -4.63 7.46
N THR A 34 9.90 -5.93 7.64
CA THR A 34 9.17 -6.90 6.84
C THR A 34 7.70 -6.94 7.30
N PRO A 35 6.72 -6.62 6.43
CA PRO A 35 5.31 -6.72 6.79
C PRO A 35 4.95 -8.18 7.13
N PHE A 36 4.27 -8.40 8.25
CA PHE A 36 3.81 -9.73 8.67
C PHE A 36 3.00 -10.44 7.56
N ILE A 37 2.19 -9.67 6.82
CA ILE A 37 1.38 -10.20 5.72
C ILE A 37 2.27 -10.89 4.67
N PHE A 38 3.45 -10.35 4.39
CA PHE A 38 4.34 -10.92 3.37
C PHE A 38 4.93 -12.24 3.84
N SER A 39 5.33 -12.35 5.11
CA SER A 39 5.80 -13.62 5.69
C SER A 39 4.76 -14.74 5.58
N VAL A 40 3.47 -14.43 5.70
CA VAL A 40 2.39 -15.42 5.50
C VAL A 40 2.17 -15.72 4.01
N MET A 41 2.15 -14.69 3.16
CA MET A 41 1.93 -14.86 1.72
C MET A 41 3.03 -15.69 1.04
N GLN A 42 4.27 -15.60 1.52
CA GLN A 42 5.40 -16.38 1.01
C GLN A 42 5.22 -17.89 1.12
N GLU A 43 4.29 -18.41 1.93
CA GLU A 43 3.91 -19.82 1.93
C GLU A 43 3.35 -20.30 0.56
N ARG A 44 3.02 -19.37 -0.34
CA ARG A 44 2.63 -19.58 -1.73
C ARG A 44 3.44 -18.63 -2.63
N THR A 45 4.71 -18.97 -2.85
CA THR A 45 5.69 -18.12 -3.55
C THR A 45 5.22 -17.71 -4.94
N ASP A 46 4.63 -18.62 -5.71
CA ASP A 46 4.07 -18.37 -7.04
C ASP A 46 3.10 -17.18 -7.08
N THR A 47 2.19 -17.13 -6.12
CA THR A 47 1.17 -16.09 -5.98
C THR A 47 1.76 -14.84 -5.32
N PHE A 48 2.62 -15.04 -4.34
CA PHE A 48 3.28 -13.97 -3.61
C PHE A 48 4.10 -13.07 -4.54
N VAL A 49 4.96 -13.64 -5.40
CA VAL A 49 5.82 -12.84 -6.28
C VAL A 49 4.99 -12.05 -7.30
N LEU A 50 3.92 -12.66 -7.84
CA LEU A 50 3.03 -11.98 -8.78
C LEU A 50 2.30 -10.80 -8.14
N SER A 51 1.71 -11.00 -6.96
CA SER A 51 1.00 -9.94 -6.23
C SER A 51 1.97 -8.85 -5.80
N THR A 52 3.08 -9.24 -5.17
CA THR A 52 3.95 -8.30 -4.48
C THR A 52 4.76 -7.47 -5.47
N LEU A 53 5.13 -8.00 -6.63
CA LEU A 53 5.73 -7.18 -7.69
C LEU A 53 4.77 -6.08 -8.16
N ALA A 54 3.49 -6.41 -8.34
CA ALA A 54 2.47 -5.42 -8.69
C ALA A 54 2.29 -4.38 -7.58
N ASP A 55 2.25 -4.84 -6.32
CA ASP A 55 2.09 -3.99 -5.14
C ASP A 55 3.30 -3.05 -4.95
N CYS A 56 4.53 -3.54 -5.09
CA CYS A 56 5.75 -2.73 -5.01
C CYS A 56 5.78 -1.65 -6.09
N LYS A 57 5.41 -1.98 -7.33
CA LYS A 57 5.30 -0.99 -8.42
C LYS A 57 4.20 0.03 -8.18
N THR A 58 3.09 -0.39 -7.56
CA THR A 58 1.95 0.47 -7.25
C THR A 58 2.26 1.41 -6.07
N GLY A 59 2.89 0.89 -5.01
CA GLY A 59 3.29 1.65 -3.82
C GLY A 59 4.50 2.56 -4.02
N ARG A 60 5.36 2.27 -5.00
CA ARG A 60 6.47 3.13 -5.43
C ARG A 60 6.34 3.50 -6.91
N PRO A 61 5.37 4.35 -7.28
CA PRO A 61 5.14 4.71 -8.67
C PRO A 61 6.22 5.66 -9.19
N ASN A 62 6.56 5.55 -10.47
CA ASN A 62 7.62 6.36 -11.11
C ASN A 62 7.35 7.87 -11.16
N HIS A 63 6.08 8.29 -11.01
CA HIS A 63 5.65 9.68 -11.21
C HIS A 63 5.46 10.46 -9.90
N LEU A 64 5.54 9.79 -8.74
CA LEU A 64 5.52 10.45 -7.44
C LEU A 64 6.87 10.27 -6.77
N SER A 65 7.36 11.31 -6.11
CA SER A 65 8.51 11.13 -5.22
C SER A 65 8.14 10.17 -4.09
N PRO A 66 9.12 9.42 -3.52
CA PRO A 66 8.90 8.54 -2.39
C PRO A 66 8.10 9.18 -1.24
N LYS A 67 8.48 10.40 -0.84
CA LYS A 67 7.79 11.17 0.19
C LYS A 67 6.30 11.35 -0.12
N ILE A 68 5.97 11.74 -1.35
CA ILE A 68 4.58 11.97 -1.76
C ILE A 68 3.80 10.65 -1.83
N ALA A 69 4.40 9.58 -2.33
CA ALA A 69 3.78 8.26 -2.36
C ALA A 69 3.42 7.77 -0.94
N GLU A 70 4.32 7.96 0.03
CA GLU A 70 4.06 7.60 1.43
C GLU A 70 2.98 8.46 2.08
N LEU A 71 2.93 9.77 1.81
CA LEU A 71 1.83 10.63 2.29
C LEU A 71 0.47 10.17 1.71
N VAL A 72 0.43 9.77 0.44
CA VAL A 72 -0.79 9.18 -0.15
C VAL A 72 -1.14 7.86 0.54
N ALA A 73 -0.16 7.00 0.82
CA ALA A 73 -0.37 5.75 1.55
C ALA A 73 -0.89 5.98 2.98
N ILE A 74 -0.38 6.99 3.69
CA ILE A 74 -0.88 7.42 5.01
C ILE A 74 -2.36 7.83 4.90
N ALA A 75 -2.73 8.67 3.93
CA ALA A 75 -4.10 9.10 3.75
C ALA A 75 -5.04 7.91 3.46
N ALA A 76 -4.62 6.99 2.59
CA ALA A 76 -5.36 5.78 2.26
C ALA A 76 -5.51 4.85 3.47
N ALA A 77 -4.43 4.59 4.22
CA ALA A 77 -4.44 3.76 5.41
C ALA A 77 -5.33 4.34 6.51
N ALA A 78 -5.24 5.65 6.77
CA ALA A 78 -6.10 6.34 7.72
C ALA A 78 -7.57 6.28 7.30
N GLY A 79 -7.89 6.53 6.03
CA GLY A 79 -9.25 6.45 5.51
C GLY A 79 -9.86 5.04 5.52
N ALA A 80 -9.03 4.01 5.39
CA ALA A 80 -9.43 2.61 5.44
C ALA A 80 -9.48 2.02 6.86
N GLY A 81 -8.99 2.73 7.88
CA GLY A 81 -8.87 2.20 9.25
C GLY A 81 -7.77 1.15 9.41
N ALA A 82 -6.75 1.16 8.54
CA ALA A 82 -5.66 0.20 8.53
C ALA A 82 -4.51 0.65 9.46
N GLU A 83 -4.71 0.53 10.77
CA GLU A 83 -3.80 1.08 11.80
C GLU A 83 -2.35 0.56 11.67
N ASN A 84 -2.17 -0.72 11.38
CA ASN A 84 -0.83 -1.30 11.19
C ASN A 84 -0.12 -0.72 9.97
N CYS A 85 -0.83 -0.55 8.84
CA CYS A 85 -0.29 0.09 7.65
C CYS A 85 0.05 1.55 7.93
N LEU A 86 -0.83 2.26 8.65
CA LEU A 86 -0.62 3.66 9.00
C LEU A 86 0.69 3.85 9.79
N LYS A 87 0.97 2.98 10.76
CA LYS A 87 2.22 3.02 11.53
C LYS A 87 3.45 2.82 10.64
N VAL A 88 3.41 1.84 9.74
CA VAL A 88 4.52 1.56 8.81
C VAL A 88 4.77 2.75 7.89
N HIS A 89 3.73 3.25 7.23
CA HIS A 89 3.85 4.34 6.26
C HIS A 89 4.21 5.69 6.91
N ILE A 90 3.78 5.97 8.15
CA ILE A 90 4.27 7.15 8.90
C ILE A 90 5.78 7.09 9.09
N ASN A 91 6.31 5.94 9.54
CA ASN A 91 7.74 5.78 9.74
C ASN A 91 8.52 5.90 8.43
N THR A 92 8.00 5.31 7.35
CA THR A 92 8.64 5.39 6.02
C THR A 92 8.59 6.80 5.47
N ALA A 93 7.46 7.52 5.57
CA ALA A 93 7.35 8.91 5.15
C ALA A 93 8.40 9.79 5.84
N GLN A 94 8.62 9.61 7.14
CA GLN A 94 9.64 10.34 7.89
C GLN A 94 11.06 10.06 7.38
N LYS A 95 11.37 8.80 7.04
CA LYS A 95 12.65 8.43 6.41
C LYS A 95 12.85 9.10 5.05
N GLU A 96 11.76 9.26 4.29
CA GLU A 96 11.74 9.96 3.01
C GLU A 96 11.70 11.50 3.17
N GLY A 97 11.82 12.02 4.40
CA GLY A 97 11.92 13.44 4.70
C GLY A 97 10.58 14.15 4.90
N ALA A 98 9.48 13.43 5.12
CA ALA A 98 8.22 14.03 5.52
C ALA A 98 8.31 14.65 6.91
N THR A 99 7.87 15.89 7.02
CA THR A 99 7.78 16.61 8.29
C THR A 99 6.56 16.15 9.10
N ARG A 100 6.59 16.43 10.40
CA ARG A 100 5.42 16.20 11.27
C ARG A 100 4.18 16.94 10.76
N ASP A 101 4.35 18.15 10.24
CA ASP A 101 3.24 18.99 9.78
C ASP A 101 2.64 18.43 8.47
N GLU A 102 3.46 17.97 7.52
CA GLU A 102 2.97 17.29 6.32
C GLU A 102 2.16 16.02 6.66
N ILE A 103 2.64 15.23 7.63
CA ILE A 103 1.93 14.03 8.10
C ILE A 103 0.62 14.42 8.80
N PHE A 104 0.65 15.45 9.65
CA PHE A 104 -0.54 15.95 10.33
C PHE A 104 -1.60 16.41 9.32
N ASP A 105 -1.23 17.25 8.35
CA ASP A 105 -2.13 17.73 7.31
C ASP A 105 -2.71 16.58 6.48
N THR A 106 -1.90 15.57 6.16
CA THR A 106 -2.34 14.37 5.45
C THR A 106 -3.42 13.60 6.23
N ILE A 107 -3.23 13.41 7.54
CA ILE A 107 -4.21 12.75 8.41
C ILE A 107 -5.49 13.60 8.52
N MET A 108 -5.35 14.92 8.64
CA MET A 108 -6.49 15.83 8.70
C MET A 108 -7.32 15.82 7.40
N ILE A 109 -6.66 15.71 6.24
CA ILE A 109 -7.32 15.51 4.95
C ILE A 109 -8.08 14.19 4.93
N ALA A 110 -7.46 13.08 5.36
CA ALA A 110 -8.14 11.78 5.43
C ALA A 110 -9.38 11.83 6.36
N ALA A 111 -9.26 12.48 7.52
CA ALA A 111 -10.36 12.68 8.46
C ALA A 111 -11.50 13.54 7.87
N LEU A 112 -11.16 14.60 7.12
CA LEU A 112 -12.13 15.41 6.38
C LEU A 112 -12.93 14.54 5.40
N ILE A 113 -12.27 13.72 4.58
CA ILE A 113 -12.93 12.82 3.62
C ILE A 113 -13.81 11.77 4.34
N GLY A 114 -13.33 11.20 5.45
CA GLY A 114 -14.12 10.28 6.27
C GLY A 114 -15.38 10.93 6.84
N LYS A 115 -15.26 12.16 7.35
CA LYS A 115 -16.40 12.95 7.84
C LYS A 115 -17.42 13.23 6.73
N THR A 116 -16.97 13.68 5.55
CA THR A 116 -17.89 14.00 4.46
C THR A 116 -18.58 12.78 3.90
N LYS A 117 -17.94 11.60 3.90
CA LYS A 117 -18.59 10.32 3.54
C LYS A 117 -19.83 10.05 4.40
N ILE A 118 -19.74 10.29 5.71
CA ILE A 118 -20.85 10.10 6.66
C ILE A 118 -21.93 11.15 6.42
N LEU A 119 -21.54 12.44 6.36
CA LEU A 119 -22.51 13.52 6.19
C LEU A 119 -23.27 13.40 4.87
N ALA A 120 -22.58 13.06 3.78
CA ALA A 120 -23.17 12.96 2.45
C ALA A 120 -24.19 11.82 2.33
N SER A 121 -24.00 10.71 3.05
CA SER A 121 -24.96 9.60 3.04
C SER A 121 -26.09 9.83 4.04
N ALA A 122 -25.78 10.22 5.28
CA ALA A 122 -26.76 10.33 6.36
C ALA A 122 -27.71 11.52 6.16
N LEU A 123 -27.21 12.69 5.78
CA LEU A 123 -28.06 13.89 5.64
C LEU A 123 -29.08 13.79 4.50
N ARG A 124 -28.86 12.90 3.53
CA ARG A 124 -29.84 12.61 2.47
C ARG A 124 -31.07 11.87 2.97
N LEU A 125 -30.95 11.20 4.12
CA LEU A 125 -32.04 10.46 4.76
C LEU A 125 -32.72 11.30 5.86
N LEU A 126 -32.26 12.53 6.08
CA LEU A 126 -32.85 13.41 7.07
C LEU A 126 -34.26 13.82 6.61
N PRO A 127 -35.30 13.67 7.45
CA PRO A 127 -36.64 14.14 7.12
C PRO A 127 -36.65 15.64 6.79
N GLU A 128 -37.56 16.07 5.91
CA GLU A 128 -37.79 17.49 5.65
C GLU A 128 -38.22 18.20 6.93
N LYS A 129 -37.89 19.49 7.03
CA LYS A 129 -38.39 20.32 8.13
C LYS A 129 -39.88 20.57 7.90
N GLU A 130 -40.67 20.43 8.98
CA GLU A 130 -42.08 20.86 9.04
C GLU A 130 -42.24 22.34 8.67
#